data_AF-A0AAU3B3V3-F1
#
_entry.id   AF-A0AAU3B3V3-F1
#
_cell.length_a   1.000
_cell.length_b   1.000
_cell.length_c   1.000
_cell.angle_alpha   90.00
_cell.angle_beta   90.00
_cell.angle_gamma   90.00
#
_symmetry.space_group_name_H-M   'P 1'
#
loop_
_entity.id
_entity.type
_entity.pdbx_description
1 polymer ?
#
loop_
_entity_poly.entity_id
_entity_poly.type
_entity_poly.pdbx_seq_one_letter_code
_entity_poly.pdbx_strand_id
1 'polypeptide(L)'
;MADAAWKAAHGRLKRLPVTDRHGRLVGVVSRHDLLRALIRDDAEILAEVESLVGRHLLDPRAVGVAVENGVVTVTGRVDAALVPELLASVGDIDDVVGVVDDTEAV
;
A
#
# COMPACT_ATOMS: atom_id res chain seq x y z
N MET A 1 -16.65 15.90 17.60
CA MET A 1 -15.59 15.32 16.75
C MET A 1 -14.65 16.40 16.17
N ALA A 2 -14.07 17.31 16.97
CA ALA A 2 -13.27 18.42 16.39
C ALA A 2 -12.01 18.85 17.18
N ASP A 3 -11.74 18.31 18.38
CA ASP A 3 -10.68 18.89 19.23
C ASP A 3 -9.25 18.44 18.91
N ALA A 4 -9.06 17.20 18.42
CA ALA A 4 -7.73 16.68 18.11
C ALA A 4 -7.13 17.28 16.83
N ALA A 5 -7.98 17.51 15.81
CA ALA A 5 -7.57 18.09 14.52
C ALA A 5 -7.10 19.54 14.67
N TRP A 6 -7.76 20.34 15.50
CA TRP A 6 -7.39 21.74 15.71
C TRP A 6 -6.08 21.90 16.50
N LYS A 7 -5.82 21.04 17.50
CA LYS A 7 -4.55 21.02 18.25
C LYS A 7 -3.36 20.51 17.42
N ALA A 8 -3.62 19.61 16.46
CA ALA A 8 -2.63 19.15 15.49
C ALA A 8 -2.15 20.25 14.55
N ALA A 9 -3.06 21.11 14.09
CA ALA A 9 -2.74 22.17 13.14
C ALA A 9 -1.79 23.25 13.69
N HIS A 10 -1.72 23.41 15.02
CA HIS A 10 -0.95 24.48 15.67
C HIS A 10 0.30 23.99 16.43
N GLY A 11 0.58 22.68 16.42
CA GLY A 11 1.71 22.09 17.15
C GLY A 11 2.67 21.37 16.22
N ARG A 12 3.99 21.55 16.43
CA ARG A 12 5.07 20.76 15.78
C ARG A 12 5.12 19.30 16.26
N LEU A 13 3.96 18.70 16.53
CA LEU A 13 3.85 17.35 17.07
C LEU A 13 4.02 16.36 15.92
N LYS A 14 5.11 15.59 15.96
CA LYS A 14 5.38 14.51 14.99
C LYS A 14 4.36 13.36 15.10
N ARG A 15 3.56 13.35 16.17
CA ARG A 15 2.65 12.28 16.57
C ARG A 15 1.39 12.87 17.21
N LEU A 16 0.23 12.42 16.78
CA LEU A 16 -1.09 12.80 17.28
C LEU A 16 -1.65 11.72 18.21
N PRO A 17 -1.98 12.05 19.47
CA PRO A 17 -2.69 11.14 20.35
C PRO A 17 -4.13 10.93 19.86
N VAL A 18 -4.55 9.67 19.78
CA VAL A 18 -5.93 9.26 19.52
C VAL A 18 -6.60 9.02 20.86
N THR A 19 -7.71 9.70 21.11
CA THR A 19 -8.50 9.53 22.35
C THR A 19 -9.86 8.94 22.06
N ASP A 20 -10.40 8.16 23.00
CA ASP A 20 -11.78 7.69 22.95
C ASP A 20 -12.79 8.81 23.24
N ARG A 21 -14.08 8.47 23.21
CA ARG A 21 -15.20 9.39 23.50
C ARG A 21 -15.17 9.99 24.92
N HIS A 22 -14.40 9.40 25.84
CA HIS A 22 -14.23 9.85 27.22
C HIS A 22 -12.91 10.62 27.42
N GLY A 23 -12.18 10.92 26.33
CA GLY A 23 -10.91 11.66 26.37
C GLY A 23 -9.72 10.82 26.83
N ARG A 24 -9.85 9.48 26.90
CA ARG A 24 -8.75 8.58 27.29
C ARG A 24 -7.88 8.30 26.08
N LEU A 25 -6.57 8.42 26.24
CA LEU A 25 -5.61 8.05 25.19
C LEU A 25 -5.74 6.55 24.88
N VAL A 26 -6.12 6.24 23.64
CA VAL A 26 -6.25 4.86 23.13
C VAL A 26 -5.18 4.52 22.09
N GLY A 27 -4.43 5.49 21.58
CA GLY A 27 -3.37 5.24 20.63
C GLY A 27 -2.61 6.51 20.22
N VAL A 28 -1.61 6.35 19.36
CA VAL A 28 -0.81 7.45 18.82
C VAL A 28 -0.62 7.21 17.32
N VAL A 29 -0.91 8.22 16.50
CA VAL A 29 -0.79 8.18 15.03
C VAL A 29 0.26 9.19 14.61
N SER A 30 1.24 8.82 13.79
CA SER A 30 2.29 9.74 13.35
C SER A 30 1.84 10.63 12.20
N ARG A 31 2.57 11.73 11.94
CA ARG A 31 2.36 12.55 10.74
C ARG A 31 2.51 11.73 9.44
N HIS A 32 3.40 10.73 9.44
CA HIS A 32 3.60 9.86 8.29
C HIS A 32 2.41 8.92 8.09
N ASP A 33 1.84 8.38 9.17
CA ASP A 33 0.63 7.54 9.13
C ASP A 33 -0.59 8.32 8.63
N LEU A 34 -0.70 9.61 9.00
CA LEU A 34 -1.77 10.49 8.50
C LEU A 34 -1.58 10.85 7.02
N LEU A 35 -0.35 11.00 6.55
CA LEU A 35 -0.07 11.23 5.13
C LEU A 35 -0.30 9.94 4.32
N ARG A 36 0.01 8.77 4.88
CA ARG A 36 -0.29 7.45 4.29
C ARG A 36 -1.79 7.20 4.19
N ALA A 37 -2.56 7.56 5.21
CA ALA A 37 -4.02 7.48 5.17
C ALA A 37 -4.70 8.44 4.18
N LEU A 38 -3.93 9.33 3.53
CA LEU A 38 -4.39 10.20 2.44
C LEU A 38 -4.02 9.63 1.05
N ILE A 39 -3.22 8.57 1.00
CA ILE A 39 -3.01 7.78 -0.22
C ILE A 39 -4.19 6.81 -0.30
N ARG A 40 -4.70 6.60 -1.52
CA ARG A 40 -5.78 5.68 -1.85
C ARG A 40 -5.56 4.31 -1.19
N ASP A 41 -6.63 3.62 -0.78
CA ASP A 41 -6.56 2.36 -0.03
C ASP A 41 -5.69 1.35 -0.81
N ASP A 42 -4.60 0.85 -0.20
CA ASP A 42 -3.73 -0.19 -0.76
C ASP A 42 -4.53 -1.40 -1.30
N ALA A 43 -5.73 -1.63 -0.77
CA ALA A 43 -6.67 -2.63 -1.23
C ALA A 43 -7.19 -2.39 -2.67
N GLU A 44 -7.37 -1.14 -3.10
CA GLU A 44 -7.75 -0.82 -4.47
C GLU A 44 -6.61 -1.12 -5.45
N ILE A 45 -5.38 -0.70 -5.10
CA ILE A 45 -4.17 -1.01 -5.87
C ILE A 45 -3.99 -2.53 -5.95
N LEU A 46 -4.14 -3.24 -4.82
CA LEU A 46 -4.02 -4.69 -4.77
C LEU A 46 -5.03 -5.37 -5.71
N ALA A 47 -6.29 -4.98 -5.69
CA ALA A 47 -7.32 -5.56 -6.55
C ALA A 47 -7.04 -5.32 -8.04
N GLU A 48 -6.51 -4.14 -8.39
CA GLU A 48 -6.14 -3.83 -9.77
C GLU A 48 -4.93 -4.64 -10.24
N VAL A 49 -3.91 -4.77 -9.39
CA VAL A 49 -2.73 -5.61 -9.66
C VAL A 49 -3.13 -7.07 -9.78
N GLU A 50 -3.97 -7.61 -8.89
CA GLU A 50 -4.45 -8.99 -8.97
C GLU A 50 -5.21 -9.26 -10.28
N SER A 51 -6.04 -8.30 -10.72
CA SER A 51 -6.72 -8.36 -12.02
C SER A 51 -5.75 -8.33 -13.20
N LEU A 52 -4.66 -7.56 -13.11
CA LEU A 52 -3.60 -7.51 -14.11
C LEU A 52 -2.81 -8.82 -14.18
N VAL A 53 -2.39 -9.34 -13.03
CA VAL A 53 -1.66 -10.61 -12.89
C VAL A 53 -2.50 -11.77 -13.45
N GLY A 54 -3.79 -11.82 -13.12
CA GLY A 54 -4.71 -12.84 -13.62
C GLY A 54 -4.92 -12.83 -15.14
N ARG A 55 -4.64 -11.71 -15.82
CA ARG A 55 -4.67 -11.63 -17.30
C ARG A 55 -3.41 -12.19 -17.95
N HIS A 56 -2.27 -12.15 -17.27
CA HIS A 56 -0.97 -12.54 -17.83
C HIS A 56 -0.56 -13.97 -17.45
N LEU A 57 -1.10 -14.52 -16.36
CA LEU A 57 -0.67 -15.82 -15.83
C LEU A 57 -1.74 -16.90 -15.95
N LEU A 58 -1.30 -18.10 -16.30
CA LEU A 58 -2.13 -19.31 -16.38
C LEU A 58 -2.55 -19.84 -15.00
N ASP A 59 -1.72 -19.61 -13.97
CA ASP A 59 -2.04 -19.94 -12.57
C ASP A 59 -1.83 -18.71 -11.66
N PRO A 60 -2.90 -17.99 -11.29
CA PRO A 60 -2.83 -16.85 -10.38
C PRO A 60 -2.30 -17.19 -8.98
N ARG A 61 -2.30 -18.48 -8.58
CA ARG A 61 -1.78 -18.89 -7.27
C ARG A 61 -0.26 -19.04 -7.25
N ALA A 62 0.39 -19.03 -8.41
CA ALA A 62 1.84 -19.08 -8.51
C ALA A 62 2.49 -17.75 -8.09
N VAL A 63 1.71 -16.66 -8.04
CA VAL A 63 2.16 -15.31 -7.73
C VAL A 63 1.40 -14.75 -6.54
N GLY A 64 2.14 -14.25 -5.56
CA GLY A 64 1.60 -13.47 -4.45
C GLY A 64 1.83 -11.98 -4.67
N VAL A 65 0.82 -11.16 -4.39
CA VAL A 65 0.90 -9.70 -4.46
C VAL A 65 0.60 -9.14 -3.08
N ALA A 66 1.43 -8.21 -2.63
CA ALA A 66 1.17 -7.40 -1.45
C ALA A 66 1.33 -5.93 -1.80
N VAL A 67 0.50 -5.07 -1.21
CA VAL A 67 0.63 -3.61 -1.36
C VAL A 67 0.76 -3.01 0.02
N GLU A 68 1.80 -2.21 0.22
CA GLU A 68 2.00 -1.47 1.46
C GLU A 68 2.43 -0.03 1.13
N ASN A 69 1.56 0.93 1.44
CA ASN A 69 1.78 2.36 1.21
C ASN A 69 2.06 2.69 -0.27
N GLY A 70 1.28 2.10 -1.18
CA GLY A 70 1.45 2.24 -2.63
C GLY A 70 2.67 1.53 -3.20
N VAL A 71 3.44 0.78 -2.40
CA VAL A 71 4.52 -0.08 -2.89
C VAL A 71 4.00 -1.47 -3.11
N VAL A 72 4.08 -1.95 -4.35
CA VAL A 72 3.64 -3.29 -4.75
C VAL A 72 4.82 -4.25 -4.65
N THR A 73 4.66 -5.33 -3.90
CA THR A 73 5.63 -6.43 -3.84
C THR A 73 5.05 -7.63 -4.57
N VAL A 74 5.80 -8.13 -5.56
CA VAL A 74 5.43 -9.32 -6.33
C VAL A 74 6.33 -10.48 -5.89
N THR A 75 5.72 -11.60 -5.54
CA THR A 75 6.40 -12.80 -5.00
C THR A 75 5.95 -14.05 -5.74
N GLY A 76 6.71 -15.14 -5.61
CA GLY A 76 6.34 -16.44 -6.15
C GLY A 76 7.04 -16.77 -7.45
N ARG A 77 6.53 -17.76 -8.19
CA ARG A 77 7.20 -18.34 -9.35
C ARG A 77 6.64 -17.78 -10.65
N VAL A 78 7.47 -17.05 -11.38
CA VAL A 78 7.13 -16.40 -12.65
C VAL A 78 8.16 -16.78 -13.70
N ASP A 79 7.73 -16.98 -14.94
CA ASP A 79 8.66 -17.14 -16.06
C ASP A 79 9.52 -15.87 -16.17
N ALA A 80 10.85 -16.04 -16.21
CA ALA A 80 11.80 -14.94 -16.29
C ALA A 80 11.51 -13.98 -17.45
N ALA A 81 10.91 -14.46 -18.54
CA ALA A 81 10.55 -13.66 -19.69
C ALA A 81 9.37 -12.72 -19.42
N LEU A 82 8.48 -13.06 -18.48
CA LEU A 82 7.29 -12.29 -18.14
C LEU A 82 7.54 -11.24 -17.05
N VAL A 83 8.57 -11.43 -16.21
CA VAL A 83 8.88 -10.53 -15.08
C VAL A 83 9.03 -9.06 -15.51
N PRO A 84 9.81 -8.71 -16.57
CA PRO A 84 9.98 -7.29 -16.93
C PRO A 84 8.69 -6.61 -17.38
N GLU A 85 7.86 -7.31 -18.16
CA GLU A 85 6.58 -6.79 -18.65
C GLU A 85 5.57 -6.64 -17.51
N LEU A 86 5.54 -7.61 -16.59
CA LEU A 86 4.68 -7.57 -15.42
C LEU A 86 5.02 -6.39 -14.50
N LEU A 87 6.31 -6.21 -14.15
CA LEU A 87 6.74 -5.12 -13.29
C LEU A 87 6.51 -3.75 -13.93
N ALA A 88 6.74 -3.62 -15.25
CA ALA A 88 6.42 -2.40 -15.99
C ALA A 88 4.92 -2.10 -15.95
N SER A 89 4.09 -3.10 -16.23
CA SER A 89 2.63 -2.93 -16.23
C SER A 89 2.06 -2.58 -14.85
N VAL A 90 2.64 -3.12 -13.78
CA VAL A 90 2.29 -2.76 -12.40
C VAL A 90 2.74 -1.33 -12.08
N GLY A 91 3.92 -0.93 -12.55
CA GLY A 91 4.44 0.43 -12.36
C GLY A 91 3.63 1.51 -13.09
N ASP A 92 2.87 1.15 -14.13
CA ASP A 92 2.00 2.05 -14.87
C ASP A 92 0.61 2.25 -14.23
N ILE A 93 0.29 1.51 -13.16
CA ILE A 93 -0.98 1.68 -12.43
C ILE A 93 -0.93 3.01 -11.66
N ASP A 94 -1.99 3.82 -11.83
CA ASP A 94 -2.15 5.07 -11.07
C ASP A 94 -2.05 4.79 -9.57
N ASP A 95 -1.36 5.67 -8.83
CA ASP A 95 -1.12 5.58 -7.39
C ASP A 95 -0.08 4.53 -6.94
N VAL A 96 0.52 3.76 -7.85
CA VAL A 96 1.71 2.94 -7.52
C VAL A 96 2.94 3.84 -7.36
N VAL A 97 3.54 3.78 -6.17
CA VAL A 97 4.73 4.58 -5.80
C VAL A 97 6.01 3.82 -6.13
N GLY A 98 5.97 2.50 -6.15
CA GLY A 98 7.11 1.66 -6.49
C GLY A 98 6.75 0.19 -6.56
N VAL A 99 7.64 -0.60 -7.17
CA VAL A 99 7.48 -2.04 -7.34
C VAL A 99 8.73 -2.75 -6.84
N VAL A 100 8.54 -3.78 -6.03
CA VAL A 100 9.59 -4.66 -5.51
C VAL A 100 9.42 -6.04 -6.12
N ASP A 101 10.47 -6.53 -6.75
CA ASP A 101 10.56 -7.89 -7.29
C ASP A 101 11.20 -8.82 -6.25
N ASP A 102 10.41 -9.77 -5.75
CA ASP A 102 10.84 -10.89 -4.91
C ASP A 102 10.36 -12.21 -5.54
N THR A 103 10.35 -12.27 -6.87
CA THR A 103 9.97 -13.46 -7.63
C THR A 103 11.15 -14.41 -7.85
N GLU A 104 10.84 -15.71 -7.83
CA GLU A 104 11.76 -16.75 -8.27
C GLU A 104 11.50 -17.04 -9.75
N ALA A 105 12.47 -16.72 -10.59
CA ALA A 105 12.45 -17.08 -12.01
C ALA A 105 12.48 -18.60 -12.18
N VAL A 106 11.52 -19.17 -12.91
CA VAL A 106 11.42 -20.61 -13.23
C VAL A 106 11.69 -20.88 -14.70
#